data_AF-Q58422-F1
#
_entry.id   AF-Q58422-F1
#
_cell.length_a   1.000
_cell.length_b   1.000
_cell.length_c   1.000
_cell.angle_alpha   90.00
_cell.angle_beta   90.00
_cell.angle_gamma   90.00
#
_symmetry.space_group_name_H-M   'P 1'
#
loop_
_entity.id
_entity.type
_entity.pdbx_description
1 polymer ?
#
loop_
_entity_poly.entity_id
_entity_poly.type
_entity_poly.pdbx_seq_one_letter_code
_entity_poly.pdbx_strand_id
1 'polypeptide(L)'
;MEFSEWTKNKRKLNNLEELKRDIIEQFKEKNALDEGIVVMASGGKDSSTAIALAKDLGLNIEYLIHFYHRWSWDVSKKMVEKLSKKFDIPVIFYNITDELLKRTKGAKGSSICRICKNIMKDKAVDISKEKGIRIIMTGDSALEKVSGAVMNYLRDVYGEVVYNKMELTPVPQKYSKGKDKEVLFFRPLIRLACEDVLKLMDYYNIEIERAHEVGDKIGFWREGCCLQYADENALLNEKLFNELYKYNKIATEVAKKHGFRASIKLPSKKIMVVPKKDEYITLIKNALRDVDES
;
A
#
# COMPACT_ATOMS: atom_id res chain seq x y z
N MET A 1 4.75 18.15 16.00
CA MET A 1 5.42 18.02 14.68
C MET A 1 4.60 18.74 13.63
N GLU A 2 5.19 19.72 12.95
CA GLU A 2 4.53 20.54 11.91
C GLU A 2 4.58 19.89 10.52
N PHE A 3 3.47 20.00 9.78
CA PHE A 3 3.37 19.50 8.42
C PHE A 3 3.82 20.50 7.37
N SER A 4 3.98 20.02 6.14
CA SER A 4 4.36 20.80 4.98
C SER A 4 3.38 21.92 4.68
N GLU A 5 3.86 22.96 4.00
CA GLU A 5 3.01 24.00 3.43
C GLU A 5 1.98 23.42 2.45
N TRP A 6 2.30 22.32 1.77
CA TRP A 6 1.33 21.66 0.91
C TRP A 6 0.15 21.09 1.72
N THR A 7 0.42 20.33 2.78
CA THR A 7 -0.64 19.74 3.62
C THR A 7 -1.43 20.83 4.35
N LYS A 8 -0.76 21.87 4.87
CA LYS A 8 -1.41 23.04 5.45
C LYS A 8 -2.39 23.69 4.49
N ASN A 9 -1.93 24.03 3.29
CA ASN A 9 -2.73 24.81 2.35
C ASN A 9 -3.79 23.98 1.60
N LYS A 10 -3.46 22.75 1.19
CA LYS A 10 -4.33 21.89 0.35
C LYS A 10 -5.21 20.91 1.12
N ARG A 11 -4.91 20.70 2.40
CA ARG A 11 -5.61 19.73 3.26
C ARG A 11 -6.02 20.31 4.62
N LYS A 12 -5.73 21.59 4.88
CA LYS A 12 -6.16 22.34 6.07
C LYS A 12 -5.78 21.60 7.36
N LEU A 13 -4.52 21.21 7.44
CA LEU A 13 -3.98 20.42 8.53
C LEU A 13 -2.58 20.93 8.89
N ASN A 14 -2.41 21.44 10.11
CA ASN A 14 -1.19 22.14 10.52
C ASN A 14 -0.15 21.20 11.09
N ASN A 15 -0.56 20.29 11.97
CA ASN A 15 0.35 19.45 12.72
C ASN A 15 -0.26 18.12 13.16
N LEU A 16 0.59 17.26 13.72
CA LEU A 16 0.21 15.94 14.20
C LEU A 16 -0.87 15.97 15.29
N GLU A 17 -0.84 16.93 16.21
CA GLU A 17 -1.83 17.00 17.29
C GLU A 17 -3.23 17.33 16.76
N GLU A 18 -3.31 18.22 15.77
CA GLU A 18 -4.56 18.47 15.04
C GLU A 18 -5.04 17.22 14.29
N LEU A 19 -4.16 16.50 13.60
CA LEU A 19 -4.52 15.25 12.93
C LEU A 19 -5.10 14.23 13.92
N LYS A 20 -4.44 14.06 15.05
CA LYS A 20 -4.87 13.13 16.10
C LYS A 20 -6.24 13.49 16.65
N ARG A 21 -6.44 14.76 16.99
CA ARG A 21 -7.73 15.26 17.48
C ARG A 21 -8.85 15.04 16.47
N ASP A 22 -8.63 15.41 15.21
CA ASP A 22 -9.60 15.27 14.13
C ASP A 22 -9.99 13.79 13.90
N ILE A 23 -9.04 12.86 13.99
CA ILE A 23 -9.32 11.42 13.89
C ILE A 23 -10.20 10.97 15.06
N ILE A 24 -9.84 11.29 16.30
CA ILE A 24 -10.62 10.89 17.48
C ILE A 24 -12.03 11.47 17.44
N GLU A 25 -12.20 12.71 16.98
CA GLU A 25 -13.53 13.32 16.80
C GLU A 25 -14.37 12.57 15.75
N GLN A 26 -13.79 12.15 14.62
CA GLN A 26 -14.49 11.33 13.62
C GLN A 26 -14.92 9.97 14.19
N PHE A 27 -14.05 9.31 14.96
CA PHE A 27 -14.40 8.05 15.62
C PHE A 27 -15.53 8.24 16.64
N LYS A 28 -15.52 9.33 17.42
CA LYS A 28 -16.62 9.68 18.33
C LYS A 28 -17.94 9.90 17.60
N GLU A 29 -17.92 10.70 16.54
CA GLU A 29 -19.11 11.00 15.73
C GLU A 29 -19.75 9.75 15.13
N LYS A 30 -18.91 8.78 14.71
CA LYS A 30 -19.37 7.49 14.16
C LYS A 30 -19.66 6.44 15.24
N ASN A 31 -19.57 6.79 16.52
CA ASN A 31 -19.69 5.89 17.67
C ASN A 31 -18.78 4.65 17.52
N ALA A 32 -17.53 4.87 17.14
CA ALA A 32 -16.61 3.87 16.61
C ALA A 32 -15.31 3.71 17.41
N LEU A 33 -15.15 4.43 18.52
CA LEU A 33 -13.92 4.39 19.32
C LEU A 33 -13.58 2.99 19.85
N ASP A 34 -14.60 2.23 20.26
CA ASP A 34 -14.43 0.90 20.84
C ASP A 34 -14.47 -0.23 19.81
N GLU A 35 -14.65 0.10 18.53
CA GLU A 35 -14.73 -0.90 17.47
C GLU A 35 -13.33 -1.38 17.08
N GLY A 36 -13.23 -2.68 16.79
CA GLY A 36 -12.02 -3.25 16.21
C GLY A 36 -11.68 -2.67 14.85
N ILE A 37 -10.40 -2.75 14.50
CA ILE A 37 -9.88 -2.33 13.20
C ILE A 37 -9.14 -3.49 12.54
N VAL A 38 -9.52 -3.80 11.31
CA VAL A 38 -8.77 -4.68 10.41
C VAL A 38 -7.89 -3.85 9.51
N VAL A 39 -6.59 -4.16 9.42
CA VAL A 39 -5.63 -3.36 8.64
C VAL A 39 -5.17 -4.09 7.39
N MET A 40 -5.21 -3.43 6.24
CA MET A 40 -4.52 -3.90 5.04
C MET A 40 -3.02 -3.55 5.14
N ALA A 41 -2.21 -4.49 5.65
CA ALA A 41 -0.80 -4.30 5.93
C ALA A 41 0.08 -4.79 4.77
N SER A 42 0.66 -3.87 4.01
CA SER A 42 1.58 -4.19 2.90
C SER A 42 3.04 -4.37 3.32
N GLY A 43 3.41 -3.95 4.54
CA GLY A 43 4.80 -3.89 5.00
C GLY A 43 5.61 -2.73 4.42
N GLY A 44 4.98 -1.85 3.65
CA GLY A 44 5.60 -0.62 3.13
C GLY A 44 5.46 0.55 4.10
N LYS A 45 6.09 1.69 3.77
CA LYS A 45 6.07 2.91 4.60
C LYS A 45 4.66 3.33 5.02
N ASP A 46 3.72 3.41 4.08
CA ASP A 46 2.43 4.04 4.33
C ASP A 46 1.55 3.21 5.28
N SER A 47 1.48 1.89 5.07
CA SER A 47 0.71 1.02 5.98
C SER A 47 1.37 0.92 7.35
N SER A 48 2.71 0.90 7.42
CA SER A 48 3.46 0.87 8.68
C SER A 48 3.26 2.14 9.50
N THR A 49 3.38 3.32 8.87
CA THR A 49 3.13 4.61 9.51
C THR A 49 1.67 4.76 9.95
N ALA A 50 0.71 4.26 9.14
CA ALA A 50 -0.70 4.25 9.52
C ALA A 50 -0.95 3.39 10.77
N ILE A 51 -0.33 2.20 10.86
CA ILE A 51 -0.42 1.34 12.06
C ILE A 51 0.15 2.06 13.28
N ALA A 52 1.33 2.68 13.16
CA ALA A 52 1.95 3.39 14.26
C ALA A 52 1.08 4.56 14.78
N LEU A 53 0.53 5.37 13.87
CA LEU A 53 -0.37 6.47 14.21
C LEU A 53 -1.67 5.95 14.88
N ALA A 54 -2.27 4.88 14.36
CA ALA A 54 -3.47 4.30 14.97
C ALA A 54 -3.20 3.75 16.38
N LYS A 55 -2.04 3.13 16.62
CA LYS A 55 -1.63 2.66 17.95
C LYS A 55 -1.33 3.82 18.91
N ASP A 56 -0.68 4.88 18.44
CA ASP A 56 -0.43 6.11 19.20
C ASP A 56 -1.74 6.82 19.62
N LEU A 57 -2.79 6.66 18.82
CA LEU A 57 -4.15 7.12 19.15
C LEU A 57 -4.91 6.22 20.13
N GLY A 58 -4.34 5.08 20.53
CA GLY A 58 -5.03 4.10 21.39
C GLY A 58 -6.17 3.35 20.68
N LEU A 59 -6.22 3.35 19.35
CA LEU A 59 -7.26 2.65 18.61
C LEU A 59 -7.03 1.13 18.62
N ASN A 60 -8.13 0.36 18.71
CA ASN A 60 -8.09 -1.09 18.80
C ASN A 60 -7.85 -1.73 17.43
N ILE A 61 -6.59 -2.04 17.11
CA ILE A 61 -6.26 -2.86 15.94
C ILE A 61 -6.32 -4.34 16.32
N GLU A 62 -7.29 -5.06 15.76
CA GLU A 62 -7.47 -6.49 16.05
C GLU A 62 -6.65 -7.39 15.12
N TYR A 63 -6.55 -7.03 13.83
CA TYR A 63 -5.86 -7.86 12.85
C TYR A 63 -5.08 -7.03 11.84
N LEU A 64 -3.85 -7.45 11.57
CA LEU A 64 -3.13 -7.10 10.34
C LEU A 64 -3.44 -8.15 9.28
N ILE A 65 -3.85 -7.74 8.09
CA ILE A 65 -4.00 -8.63 6.93
C ILE A 65 -2.90 -8.32 5.93
N HIS A 66 -2.02 -9.29 5.70
CA HIS A 66 -1.02 -9.24 4.65
C HIS A 66 -1.44 -10.13 3.49
N PHE A 67 -1.80 -9.49 2.37
CA PHE A 67 -2.06 -10.20 1.13
C PHE A 67 -0.75 -10.46 0.39
N TYR A 68 -0.52 -11.70 0.00
CA TYR A 68 0.64 -12.10 -0.77
C TYR A 68 0.24 -13.02 -1.91
N HIS A 69 1.11 -13.12 -2.91
CA HIS A 69 1.01 -14.09 -3.99
C HIS A 69 2.38 -14.73 -4.20
N ARG A 70 2.46 -15.79 -5.01
CA ARG A 70 3.69 -16.54 -5.28
C ARG A 70 4.89 -15.65 -5.67
N TRP A 71 4.65 -14.55 -6.37
CA TRP A 71 5.68 -13.61 -6.85
C TRP A 71 5.93 -12.40 -5.93
N SER A 72 5.41 -12.42 -4.70
CA SER A 72 5.64 -11.35 -3.72
C SER A 72 7.06 -11.43 -3.16
N TRP A 73 7.66 -10.29 -2.81
CA TRP A 73 8.93 -10.30 -2.09
C TRP A 73 8.74 -10.68 -0.63
N ASP A 74 9.65 -11.51 -0.12
CA ASP A 74 9.65 -11.95 1.28
C ASP A 74 9.89 -10.79 2.26
N VAL A 75 10.57 -9.73 1.83
CA VAL A 75 10.82 -8.53 2.65
C VAL A 75 9.51 -7.89 3.15
N SER A 76 8.47 -7.84 2.31
CA SER A 76 7.18 -7.27 2.70
C SER A 76 6.52 -8.09 3.80
N LYS A 77 6.59 -9.42 3.69
CA LYS A 77 6.06 -10.34 4.70
C LYS A 77 6.80 -10.18 6.03
N LYS A 78 8.13 -10.20 5.99
CA LYS A 78 9.00 -9.98 7.17
C LYS A 78 8.74 -8.64 7.85
N MET A 79 8.50 -7.58 7.07
CA MET A 79 8.15 -6.27 7.62
C MET A 79 6.82 -6.30 8.37
N VAL A 80 5.80 -6.98 7.85
CA VAL A 80 4.53 -7.14 8.59
C VAL A 80 4.71 -7.99 9.84
N GLU A 81 5.52 -9.05 9.81
CA GLU A 81 5.84 -9.84 11.01
C GLU A 81 6.53 -8.99 12.08
N LYS A 82 7.46 -8.11 11.69
CA LYS A 82 8.11 -7.16 12.61
C LYS A 82 7.10 -6.20 13.23
N LEU A 83 6.17 -5.65 12.45
CA LEU A 83 5.13 -4.75 12.97
C LEU A 83 4.17 -5.46 13.91
N SER A 84 3.74 -6.68 13.54
CA SER A 84 2.91 -7.55 14.37
C SER A 84 3.54 -7.77 15.74
N LYS A 85 4.85 -8.10 15.79
CA LYS A 85 5.59 -8.24 17.04
C LYS A 85 5.77 -6.92 17.79
N LYS A 86 6.11 -5.83 17.09
CA LYS A 86 6.35 -4.50 17.70
C LYS A 86 5.11 -3.96 18.41
N PHE A 87 3.93 -4.20 17.85
CA PHE A 87 2.67 -3.63 18.37
C PHE A 87 1.74 -4.64 19.03
N ASP A 88 2.18 -5.90 19.15
CA ASP A 88 1.41 -7.04 19.67
C ASP A 88 0.05 -7.18 18.99
N ILE A 89 0.07 -7.30 17.65
CA ILE A 89 -1.14 -7.42 16.82
C ILE A 89 -1.08 -8.72 16.04
N PRO A 90 -2.11 -9.59 16.11
CA PRO A 90 -2.22 -10.78 15.28
C PRO A 90 -2.16 -10.46 13.78
N VAL A 91 -1.50 -11.34 13.02
CA VAL A 91 -1.39 -11.22 11.56
C VAL A 91 -2.06 -12.39 10.84
N ILE A 92 -2.84 -12.06 9.82
CA ILE A 92 -3.44 -13.00 8.86
C ILE A 92 -2.68 -12.87 7.54
N PHE A 93 -1.97 -13.93 7.16
CA PHE A 93 -1.34 -14.03 5.84
C PHE A 93 -2.32 -14.67 4.86
N TYR A 94 -2.73 -13.91 3.84
CA TYR A 94 -3.72 -14.38 2.87
C TYR A 94 -3.13 -14.51 1.47
N ASN A 95 -3.08 -15.74 0.96
CA ASN A 95 -2.57 -16.02 -0.39
C ASN A 95 -3.64 -15.72 -1.44
N ILE A 96 -3.38 -14.78 -2.35
CA ILE A 96 -4.29 -14.40 -3.45
C ILE A 96 -3.86 -14.96 -4.81
N THR A 97 -2.92 -15.90 -4.87
CA THR A 97 -2.33 -16.40 -6.13
C THR A 97 -3.39 -16.89 -7.13
N ASP A 98 -4.28 -17.78 -6.69
CA ASP A 98 -5.27 -18.41 -7.59
C ASP A 98 -6.31 -17.40 -8.09
N GLU A 99 -6.80 -16.54 -7.20
CA GLU A 99 -7.74 -15.47 -7.56
C GLU A 99 -7.09 -14.44 -8.49
N LEU A 100 -5.79 -14.15 -8.28
CA LEU A 100 -5.02 -13.27 -9.15
C LEU A 100 -4.88 -13.87 -10.55
N LEU A 101 -4.53 -15.16 -10.67
CA LEU A 101 -4.46 -15.87 -11.95
C LEU A 101 -5.81 -15.85 -12.68
N LYS A 102 -6.90 -16.09 -11.94
CA LYS A 102 -8.27 -16.07 -12.49
C LYS A 102 -8.65 -14.69 -13.01
N ARG A 103 -8.46 -13.62 -12.24
CA ARG A 103 -8.88 -12.26 -12.62
C ARG A 103 -7.94 -11.57 -13.62
N THR A 104 -6.72 -12.08 -13.81
CA THR A 104 -5.75 -11.51 -14.77
C THR A 104 -5.84 -12.15 -16.16
N LYS A 105 -6.61 -13.24 -16.33
CA LYS A 105 -6.78 -13.89 -17.64
C LYS A 105 -7.26 -12.91 -18.70
N GLY A 106 -6.45 -12.72 -19.76
CA GLY A 106 -6.75 -11.83 -20.88
C GLY A 106 -6.57 -10.33 -20.57
N ALA A 107 -6.15 -9.97 -19.36
CA ALA A 107 -5.88 -8.60 -18.98
C ALA A 107 -4.51 -8.14 -19.48
N LYS A 108 -4.33 -6.82 -19.60
CA LYS A 108 -3.06 -6.19 -19.99
C LYS A 108 -2.22 -5.80 -18.77
N GLY A 109 -0.89 -5.74 -18.93
CA GLY A 109 0.06 -5.39 -17.87
C GLY A 109 -0.28 -4.10 -17.11
N SER A 110 -0.77 -3.07 -17.80
CA SER A 110 -1.24 -1.81 -17.19
C SER A 110 -2.34 -1.97 -16.11
N SER A 111 -3.01 -3.12 -16.05
CA SER A 111 -4.11 -3.37 -15.13
C SER A 111 -3.75 -4.20 -13.89
N ILE A 112 -2.56 -4.81 -13.83
CA ILE A 112 -2.20 -5.80 -12.81
C ILE A 112 -2.38 -5.28 -11.37
N CYS A 113 -1.80 -4.10 -11.07
CA CYS A 113 -1.90 -3.51 -9.73
C CYS A 113 -3.34 -3.14 -9.36
N ARG A 114 -4.15 -2.72 -10.34
CA ARG A 114 -5.57 -2.40 -10.12
C ARG A 114 -6.37 -3.66 -9.81
N ILE A 115 -6.14 -4.74 -10.55
CA ILE A 115 -6.79 -6.04 -10.33
C ILE A 115 -6.43 -6.57 -8.95
N CYS A 116 -5.13 -6.59 -8.61
CA CYS A 116 -4.65 -7.03 -7.31
C CYS A 116 -5.27 -6.20 -6.16
N LYS A 117 -5.26 -4.87 -6.26
CA LYS A 117 -5.91 -3.99 -5.27
C LYS A 117 -7.39 -4.27 -5.08
N ASN A 118 -8.12 -4.60 -6.15
CA ASN A 118 -9.54 -4.94 -6.05
C ASN A 118 -9.75 -6.27 -5.32
N ILE A 119 -8.96 -7.30 -5.64
CA ILE A 119 -9.00 -8.60 -4.94
C ILE A 119 -8.75 -8.39 -3.44
N MET A 120 -7.69 -7.67 -3.09
CA MET A 120 -7.33 -7.40 -1.69
C MET A 120 -8.45 -6.65 -0.95
N LYS A 121 -9.08 -5.66 -1.58
CA LYS A 121 -10.20 -4.92 -0.97
C LYS A 121 -11.43 -5.79 -0.78
N ASP A 122 -11.80 -6.59 -1.77
CA ASP A 122 -12.94 -7.50 -1.66
C ASP A 122 -12.70 -8.50 -0.51
N LYS A 123 -11.49 -9.09 -0.42
CA LYS A 123 -11.13 -10.00 0.66
C LYS A 123 -11.00 -9.36 2.03
N ALA A 124 -10.51 -8.13 2.11
CA ALA A 124 -10.49 -7.39 3.38
C ALA A 124 -11.92 -7.17 3.90
N VAL A 125 -12.86 -6.88 3.01
CA VAL A 125 -14.28 -6.73 3.36
C VAL A 125 -14.89 -8.07 3.80
N ASP A 126 -14.62 -9.17 3.08
CA ASP A 126 -15.08 -10.51 3.48
C ASP A 126 -14.60 -10.85 4.91
N ILE A 127 -13.31 -10.66 5.20
CA ILE A 127 -12.71 -10.94 6.52
C ILE A 127 -13.28 -10.01 7.59
N SER A 128 -13.43 -8.71 7.28
CA SER A 128 -14.02 -7.73 8.19
C SER A 128 -15.42 -8.17 8.64
N LYS A 129 -16.25 -8.59 7.68
CA LYS A 129 -17.61 -9.09 7.95
C LYS A 129 -17.61 -10.40 8.74
N GLU A 130 -16.75 -11.35 8.38
CA GLU A 130 -16.61 -12.62 9.11
C GLU A 130 -16.24 -12.40 10.59
N LYS A 131 -15.37 -11.42 10.86
CA LYS A 131 -14.95 -11.05 12.22
C LYS A 131 -15.92 -10.13 12.95
N GLY A 132 -16.99 -9.67 12.30
CA GLY A 132 -17.92 -8.69 12.89
C GLY A 132 -17.30 -7.31 13.08
N ILE A 133 -16.17 -7.03 12.42
CA ILE A 133 -15.46 -5.76 12.49
C ILE A 133 -15.95 -4.85 11.36
N ARG A 134 -16.33 -3.61 11.67
CA ARG A 134 -16.83 -2.68 10.65
C ARG A 134 -15.78 -1.73 10.07
N ILE A 135 -14.58 -1.65 10.66
CA ILE A 135 -13.54 -0.69 10.25
C ILE A 135 -12.38 -1.40 9.54
N ILE A 136 -12.10 -0.95 8.32
CA ILE A 136 -10.96 -1.40 7.51
C ILE A 136 -9.97 -0.24 7.35
N MET A 137 -8.76 -0.38 7.87
CA MET A 137 -7.70 0.61 7.74
C MET A 137 -6.80 0.35 6.53
N THR A 138 -6.46 1.42 5.80
CA THR A 138 -5.46 1.41 4.73
C THR A 138 -4.42 2.50 4.93
N GLY A 139 -3.22 2.32 4.36
CA GLY A 139 -2.20 3.36 4.27
C GLY A 139 -2.42 4.35 3.11
N ASP A 140 -3.66 4.63 2.73
CA ASP A 140 -3.91 5.57 1.62
C ASP A 140 -3.50 7.00 2.02
N SER A 141 -2.72 7.67 1.17
CA SER A 141 -2.28 9.05 1.36
C SER A 141 -2.94 10.02 0.37
N ALA A 142 -2.61 11.32 0.47
CA ALA A 142 -3.21 12.35 -0.39
C ALA A 142 -2.92 12.16 -1.90
N LEU A 143 -1.93 11.34 -2.25
CA LEU A 143 -1.55 11.00 -3.62
C LEU A 143 -2.41 9.90 -4.25
N GLU A 144 -3.18 9.17 -3.45
CA GLU A 144 -4.02 8.09 -3.95
C GLU A 144 -5.30 8.62 -4.58
N LYS A 145 -5.74 7.99 -5.68
CA LYS A 145 -6.98 8.37 -6.39
C LYS A 145 -8.23 8.34 -5.50
N VAL A 146 -8.20 7.56 -4.41
CA VAL A 146 -9.30 7.49 -3.44
C VAL A 146 -9.54 8.83 -2.74
N SER A 147 -8.51 9.69 -2.62
CA SER A 147 -8.65 11.03 -2.04
C SER A 147 -9.73 11.85 -2.77
N GLY A 148 -9.79 11.76 -4.10
CA GLY A 148 -10.84 12.42 -4.90
C GLY A 148 -12.24 11.84 -4.66
N ALA A 149 -12.35 10.52 -4.51
CA ALA A 149 -13.63 9.87 -4.20
C ALA A 149 -14.14 10.24 -2.81
N VAL A 150 -13.25 10.36 -1.82
CA VAL A 150 -13.58 10.85 -0.47
C VAL A 150 -14.07 12.29 -0.53
N MET A 151 -13.40 13.17 -1.26
CA MET A 151 -13.85 14.57 -1.40
C MET A 151 -15.20 14.70 -2.09
N ASN A 152 -15.49 13.87 -3.10
CA ASN A 152 -16.82 13.82 -3.71
C ASN A 152 -17.87 13.45 -2.66
N TYR A 153 -17.63 12.36 -1.92
CA TYR A 153 -18.52 11.95 -0.84
C TYR A 153 -18.77 13.06 0.19
N LEU A 154 -17.71 13.76 0.61
CA LEU A 154 -17.86 14.86 1.57
C LEU A 154 -18.67 16.02 1.02
N ARG A 155 -18.48 16.39 -0.26
CA ARG A 155 -19.34 17.40 -0.91
C ARG A 155 -20.80 16.97 -0.96
N ASP A 156 -21.05 15.70 -1.26
CA ASP A 156 -22.41 15.16 -1.35
C ASP A 156 -23.11 15.15 0.02
N VAL A 157 -22.37 14.94 1.11
CA VAL A 157 -22.91 14.85 2.48
C VAL A 157 -22.99 16.21 3.18
N TYR A 158 -21.98 17.06 3.01
CA TYR A 158 -21.80 18.31 3.78
C TYR A 158 -21.95 19.58 2.93
N GLY A 159 -22.17 19.47 1.61
CA GLY A 159 -22.20 20.61 0.68
C GLY A 159 -20.82 21.15 0.29
N GLU A 160 -19.77 20.80 1.05
CA GLU A 160 -18.39 21.20 0.79
C GLU A 160 -17.39 20.10 1.19
N VAL A 161 -16.11 20.30 0.86
CA VAL A 161 -15.05 19.38 1.28
C VAL A 161 -14.63 19.71 2.72
N VAL A 162 -15.26 19.03 3.68
CA VAL A 162 -14.91 19.14 5.10
C VAL A 162 -13.67 18.28 5.40
N TYR A 163 -12.47 18.86 5.27
CA TYR A 163 -11.20 18.11 5.30
C TYR A 163 -10.96 17.28 6.57
N ASN A 164 -11.38 17.74 7.74
CA ASN A 164 -11.26 17.00 9.01
C ASN A 164 -12.28 15.86 9.15
N LYS A 165 -12.97 15.48 8.07
CA LYS A 165 -13.86 14.30 7.98
C LYS A 165 -13.38 13.27 6.94
N MET A 166 -12.14 13.39 6.46
CA MET A 166 -11.63 12.53 5.36
C MET A 166 -11.16 11.15 5.83
N GLU A 167 -10.70 11.03 7.07
CA GLU A 167 -9.99 9.84 7.56
C GLU A 167 -10.92 8.65 7.76
N LEU A 168 -12.16 8.84 8.22
CA LEU A 168 -13.10 7.73 8.48
C LEU A 168 -14.39 7.90 7.66
N THR A 169 -14.49 7.19 6.54
CA THR A 169 -15.62 7.32 5.60
C THR A 169 -16.09 5.97 5.06
N PRO A 170 -17.36 5.83 4.64
CA PRO A 170 -17.88 4.62 3.98
C PRO A 170 -17.46 4.50 2.51
N VAL A 171 -16.39 5.18 2.09
CA VAL A 171 -15.89 5.13 0.72
C VAL A 171 -14.90 3.97 0.58
N PRO A 172 -15.08 3.02 -0.36
CA PRO A 172 -16.09 2.97 -1.43
C PRO A 172 -17.47 2.48 -0.97
N GLN A 173 -18.53 3.23 -1.30
CA GLN A 173 -19.91 2.96 -0.86
C GLN A 173 -20.45 1.58 -1.27
N LYS A 174 -19.89 0.94 -2.32
CA LYS A 174 -20.33 -0.38 -2.76
C LYS A 174 -20.20 -1.47 -1.67
N TYR A 175 -19.32 -1.27 -0.69
CA TYR A 175 -19.14 -2.20 0.43
C TYR A 175 -20.04 -1.88 1.63
N SER A 176 -20.64 -0.68 1.64
CA SER A 176 -21.48 -0.16 2.72
C SER A 176 -22.98 -0.29 2.42
N LYS A 177 -23.36 -0.67 1.19
CA LYS A 177 -24.75 -0.90 0.79
C LYS A 177 -25.18 -2.31 1.18
N GLY A 178 -25.95 -2.46 2.27
CA GLY A 178 -26.49 -3.73 2.73
C GLY A 178 -27.34 -3.61 3.99
N LYS A 179 -27.90 -4.75 4.45
CA LYS A 179 -28.57 -4.87 5.78
C LYS A 179 -27.55 -4.94 6.93
N ASP A 180 -26.28 -5.16 6.63
CA ASP A 180 -25.18 -5.24 7.59
C ASP A 180 -24.84 -3.84 8.14
N LYS A 181 -24.10 -3.78 9.27
CA LYS A 181 -23.46 -2.54 9.73
C LYS A 181 -22.65 -1.91 8.59
N GLU A 182 -22.69 -0.58 8.47
CA GLU A 182 -21.90 0.19 7.51
C GLU A 182 -20.40 -0.13 7.67
N VAL A 183 -19.76 -0.60 6.58
CA VAL A 183 -18.31 -0.74 6.53
C VAL A 183 -17.68 0.64 6.38
N LEU A 184 -16.80 0.99 7.30
CA LEU A 184 -16.04 2.22 7.32
C LEU A 184 -14.59 1.94 6.90
N PHE A 185 -14.03 2.84 6.10
CA PHE A 185 -12.64 2.81 5.74
C PHE A 185 -11.88 3.91 6.46
N PHE A 186 -10.91 3.50 7.27
CA PHE A 186 -10.02 4.38 8.00
C PHE A 186 -8.72 4.61 7.22
N ARG A 187 -8.39 5.88 6.94
CA ARG A 187 -7.25 6.31 6.13
C ARG A 187 -6.50 7.42 6.84
N PRO A 188 -5.72 7.10 7.89
CA PRO A 188 -5.11 8.12 8.75
C PRO A 188 -4.12 9.05 8.03
N LEU A 189 -3.64 8.68 6.84
CA LEU A 189 -2.67 9.46 6.07
C LEU A 189 -3.29 10.23 4.90
N ILE A 190 -4.62 10.20 4.72
CA ILE A 190 -5.28 10.67 3.48
C ILE A 190 -5.10 12.17 3.19
N ARG A 191 -4.78 12.96 4.22
CA ARG A 191 -4.47 14.39 4.13
C ARG A 191 -2.97 14.71 3.99
N LEU A 192 -2.09 13.72 4.06
CA LEU A 192 -0.65 13.96 4.14
C LEU A 192 0.03 13.89 2.77
N ALA A 193 0.92 14.85 2.53
CA ALA A 193 1.92 14.77 1.47
C ALA A 193 2.92 13.64 1.75
N CYS A 194 3.68 13.22 0.73
CA CYS A 194 4.69 12.18 0.88
C CYS A 194 5.74 12.54 1.94
N GLU A 195 6.20 13.79 1.96
CA GLU A 195 7.18 14.28 2.93
C GLU A 195 6.67 14.24 4.36
N ASP A 196 5.38 14.51 4.59
CA ASP A 196 4.80 14.45 5.93
C ASP A 196 4.60 13.01 6.42
N VAL A 197 4.36 12.07 5.50
CA VAL A 197 4.41 10.64 5.83
C VAL A 197 5.82 10.21 6.22
N LEU A 198 6.87 10.75 5.56
CA LEU A 198 8.26 10.48 5.94
C LEU A 198 8.59 11.06 7.32
N LYS A 199 8.17 12.30 7.61
CA LYS A 199 8.32 12.89 8.95
C LYS A 199 7.65 12.04 10.03
N LEU A 200 6.45 11.51 9.77
CA LEU A 200 5.78 10.59 10.70
C LEU A 200 6.53 9.26 10.85
N MET A 201 7.06 8.73 9.75
CA MET A 201 7.85 7.51 9.78
C MET A 201 9.07 7.68 10.70
N ASP A 202 9.75 8.82 10.60
CA ASP A 202 10.88 9.18 11.48
C ASP A 202 10.41 9.41 12.93
N TYR A 203 9.32 10.15 13.13
CA TYR A 203 8.72 10.41 14.45
C TYR A 203 8.37 9.11 15.20
N TYR A 204 7.83 8.11 14.50
CA TYR A 204 7.48 6.80 15.07
C TYR A 204 8.63 5.78 15.06
N ASN A 205 9.82 6.20 14.63
CA ASN A 205 11.00 5.35 14.48
C ASN A 205 10.68 4.04 13.72
N ILE A 206 10.14 4.21 12.51
CA ILE A 206 9.74 3.14 11.62
C ILE A 206 10.82 2.94 10.55
N GLU A 207 11.61 1.89 10.71
CA GLU A 207 12.58 1.47 9.69
C GLU A 207 11.93 0.50 8.71
N ILE A 208 12.00 0.80 7.42
CA ILE A 208 11.42 -0.04 6.35
C ILE A 208 12.54 -0.65 5.52
N GLU A 209 12.64 -1.98 5.55
CA GLU A 209 13.49 -2.71 4.62
C GLU A 209 12.94 -2.63 3.20
N ARG A 210 13.86 -2.46 2.24
CA ARG A 210 13.56 -2.28 0.83
C ARG A 210 14.01 -3.49 0.03
N ALA A 211 13.25 -3.82 -1.00
CA ALA A 211 13.61 -4.82 -2.01
C ALA A 211 14.63 -4.27 -3.01
N HIS A 212 14.85 -2.95 -3.05
CA HIS A 212 15.70 -2.28 -4.06
C HIS A 212 15.09 -2.29 -5.47
N GLU A 213 13.77 -2.32 -5.55
CA GLU A 213 13.05 -2.06 -6.80
C GLU A 213 13.10 -0.57 -7.18
N VAL A 214 13.00 -0.27 -8.48
CA VAL A 214 12.88 1.12 -8.98
C VAL A 214 11.50 1.71 -8.65
N GLY A 215 10.49 0.88 -8.44
CA GLY A 215 9.10 1.32 -8.28
C GLY A 215 8.49 1.84 -9.57
N ASP A 216 7.16 1.90 -9.60
CA ASP A 216 6.39 2.43 -10.73
C ASP A 216 6.44 3.97 -10.83
N LYS A 217 6.80 4.66 -9.74
CA LYS A 217 6.83 6.13 -9.65
C LYS A 217 8.11 6.62 -8.97
N ILE A 218 8.86 7.48 -9.66
CA ILE A 218 10.05 8.14 -9.10
C ILE A 218 9.63 8.98 -7.88
N GLY A 219 10.36 8.82 -6.77
CA GLY A 219 10.04 9.47 -5.48
C GLY A 219 8.94 8.77 -4.68
N PHE A 220 8.24 7.80 -5.27
CA PHE A 220 7.20 7.01 -4.64
C PHE A 220 7.51 5.53 -4.88
N TRP A 221 8.49 5.03 -4.14
CA TRP A 221 9.00 3.66 -4.23
C TRP A 221 7.96 2.67 -3.68
N ARG A 222 6.98 2.30 -4.52
CA ARG A 222 6.15 1.12 -4.29
C ARG A 222 6.97 -0.13 -4.56
N GLU A 223 7.42 -0.72 -3.48
CA GLU A 223 8.16 -1.98 -3.50
C GLU A 223 7.26 -3.11 -2.96
N GLY A 224 7.59 -4.34 -3.35
CA GLY A 224 6.95 -5.55 -2.82
C GLY A 224 6.49 -6.54 -3.89
N CYS A 225 6.52 -6.16 -5.16
CA CYS A 225 5.96 -6.99 -6.23
C CYS A 225 6.56 -6.68 -7.60
N CYS A 226 7.18 -7.68 -8.23
CA CYS A 226 7.75 -7.58 -9.57
C CYS A 226 6.69 -7.47 -10.69
N LEU A 227 5.43 -7.82 -10.42
CA LEU A 227 4.40 -7.87 -11.46
C LEU A 227 4.06 -6.49 -12.02
N GLN A 228 4.36 -5.41 -11.30
CA GLN A 228 4.22 -4.02 -11.76
C GLN A 228 5.12 -3.69 -12.97
N TYR A 229 6.12 -4.53 -13.27
CA TYR A 229 7.02 -4.37 -14.40
C TYR A 229 6.57 -5.15 -15.66
N ALA A 230 5.38 -5.73 -15.66
CA ALA A 230 4.76 -6.12 -16.92
C ALA A 230 4.61 -4.89 -17.83
N ASP A 231 5.04 -5.00 -19.09
CA ASP A 231 4.81 -3.93 -20.06
C ASP A 231 3.31 -3.66 -20.23
N GLU A 232 2.96 -2.40 -20.48
CA GLU A 232 1.58 -1.93 -20.39
C GLU A 232 0.60 -2.70 -21.28
N ASN A 233 1.08 -3.18 -22.44
CA ASN A 233 0.32 -3.94 -23.43
C ASN A 233 0.57 -5.46 -23.38
N ALA A 234 1.44 -5.95 -22.49
CA ALA A 234 1.70 -7.37 -22.36
C ALA A 234 0.44 -8.10 -21.87
N LEU A 235 0.17 -9.28 -22.43
CA LEU A 235 -0.89 -10.16 -21.94
C LEU A 235 -0.44 -10.81 -20.63
N LEU A 236 -1.25 -10.65 -19.60
CA LEU A 236 -0.97 -11.22 -18.29
C LEU A 236 -1.31 -12.72 -18.27
N ASN A 237 -0.33 -13.51 -17.87
CA ASN A 237 -0.45 -14.95 -17.67
C ASN A 237 0.63 -15.43 -16.68
N GLU A 238 0.50 -16.67 -16.23
CA GLU A 238 1.42 -17.26 -15.25
C GLU A 238 2.87 -17.33 -15.74
N LYS A 239 3.10 -17.60 -17.03
CA LYS A 239 4.44 -17.64 -17.62
C LYS A 239 5.14 -16.28 -17.47
N LEU A 240 4.47 -15.20 -17.86
CA LEU A 240 5.00 -13.84 -17.71
C LEU A 240 5.27 -13.50 -16.25
N PHE A 241 4.42 -13.92 -15.31
CA PHE A 241 4.63 -13.67 -13.88
C PHE A 241 5.86 -14.41 -13.34
N ASN A 242 6.04 -15.68 -13.72
CA ASN A 242 7.22 -16.47 -13.36
C ASN A 242 8.50 -15.84 -13.91
N GLU A 243 8.49 -15.39 -15.18
CA GLU A 243 9.63 -14.68 -15.77
C GLU A 243 9.89 -13.34 -15.06
N LEU A 244 8.85 -12.52 -14.83
CA LEU A 244 9.00 -11.25 -14.10
C LEU A 244 9.66 -11.46 -12.74
N TYR A 245 9.27 -12.51 -12.02
CA TYR A 245 9.89 -12.86 -10.75
C TYR A 245 11.33 -13.33 -10.91
N LYS A 246 11.62 -14.27 -11.83
CA LYS A 246 12.98 -14.77 -12.10
C LYS A 246 13.95 -13.61 -12.37
N TYR A 247 13.61 -12.75 -13.32
CA TYR A 247 14.47 -11.64 -13.75
C TYR A 247 14.60 -10.55 -12.68
N ASN A 248 13.50 -10.13 -12.07
CA ASN A 248 13.56 -9.05 -11.08
C ASN A 248 14.18 -9.50 -9.75
N LYS A 249 14.13 -10.79 -9.40
CA LYS A 249 14.81 -11.31 -8.21
C LYS A 249 16.32 -11.11 -8.34
N ILE A 250 16.88 -11.47 -9.49
CA ILE A 250 18.30 -11.28 -9.79
C ILE A 250 18.64 -9.78 -9.83
N ALA A 251 17.80 -8.98 -10.48
CA ALA A 251 18.03 -7.54 -10.56
C ALA A 251 18.08 -6.87 -9.18
N THR A 252 17.13 -7.21 -8.30
CA THR A 252 17.04 -6.66 -6.95
C THR A 252 18.17 -7.14 -6.03
N GLU A 253 18.59 -8.40 -6.14
CA GLU A 253 19.74 -8.93 -5.40
C GLU A 253 21.05 -8.21 -5.77
N VAL A 254 21.30 -8.00 -7.08
CA VAL A 254 22.45 -7.23 -7.56
C VAL A 254 22.37 -5.78 -7.10
N ALA A 255 21.20 -5.14 -7.23
CA ALA A 255 20.99 -3.75 -6.82
C ALA A 255 21.21 -3.55 -5.32
N LYS A 256 20.70 -4.47 -4.49
CA LYS A 256 20.90 -4.48 -3.04
C LYS A 256 22.39 -4.59 -2.68
N LYS A 257 23.12 -5.50 -3.31
CA LYS A 257 24.57 -5.71 -3.07
C LYS A 257 25.41 -4.45 -3.36
N HIS A 258 25.01 -3.64 -4.33
CA HIS A 258 25.78 -2.48 -4.80
C HIS A 258 25.14 -1.13 -4.43
N GLY A 259 24.12 -1.12 -3.57
CA GLY A 259 23.52 0.11 -3.05
C GLY A 259 22.74 0.97 -4.07
N PHE A 260 22.16 0.34 -5.10
CA PHE A 260 21.29 1.03 -6.06
C PHE A 260 19.91 0.37 -6.14
N ARG A 261 19.06 0.79 -7.08
CA ARG A 261 17.75 0.18 -7.34
C ARG A 261 17.67 -0.32 -8.77
N ALA A 262 17.10 -1.51 -8.98
CA ALA A 262 16.93 -2.08 -10.31
C ALA A 262 15.59 -2.79 -10.49
N SER A 263 15.07 -2.73 -11.71
CA SER A 263 13.91 -3.51 -12.12
C SER A 263 13.96 -3.77 -13.63
N ILE A 264 13.33 -4.84 -14.07
CA ILE A 264 13.32 -5.27 -15.47
C ILE A 264 11.87 -5.39 -15.92
N LYS A 265 11.53 -4.68 -16.99
CA LYS A 265 10.24 -4.87 -17.65
C LYS A 265 10.25 -6.05 -18.59
N LEU A 266 9.13 -6.76 -18.67
CA LEU A 266 8.92 -7.86 -19.61
C LEU A 266 7.60 -7.67 -20.37
N PRO A 267 7.55 -8.07 -21.66
CA PRO A 267 8.57 -8.83 -22.40
C PRO A 267 9.70 -7.99 -23.02
N SER A 268 9.68 -6.65 -22.95
CA SER A 268 10.68 -5.78 -23.59
C SER A 268 12.13 -5.95 -23.09
N LYS A 269 12.35 -6.65 -21.98
CA LYS A 269 13.64 -6.76 -21.27
C LYS A 269 14.27 -5.39 -20.94
N LYS A 270 13.45 -4.34 -20.82
CA LYS A 270 13.93 -2.99 -20.50
C LYS A 270 14.43 -2.94 -19.06
N ILE A 271 15.74 -2.73 -18.90
CA ILE A 271 16.40 -2.54 -17.61
C ILE A 271 16.19 -1.11 -17.13
N MET A 272 15.76 -0.95 -15.88
CA MET A 272 15.58 0.31 -15.19
C MET A 272 16.50 0.33 -13.97
N VAL A 273 17.26 1.42 -13.79
CA VAL A 273 18.13 1.61 -12.62
C VAL A 273 18.00 3.01 -12.04
N VAL A 274 18.18 3.14 -10.72
CA VAL A 274 18.28 4.42 -10.01
C VAL A 274 19.48 4.39 -9.04
N PRO A 275 20.40 5.39 -9.12
CA PRO A 275 20.49 6.43 -10.15
C PRO A 275 20.78 5.85 -11.55
N LYS A 276 20.47 6.62 -12.61
CA LYS A 276 20.69 6.19 -14.00
C LYS A 276 22.19 6.24 -14.32
N LYS A 277 22.87 5.10 -14.23
CA LYS A 277 24.29 4.92 -14.57
C LYS A 277 24.48 3.69 -15.45
N ASP A 278 25.33 3.80 -16.47
CA ASP A 278 25.63 2.70 -17.40
C ASP A 278 26.35 1.52 -16.72
N GLU A 279 27.15 1.81 -15.70
CA GLU A 279 27.78 0.82 -14.84
C GLU A 279 26.74 -0.12 -14.22
N TYR A 280 25.66 0.44 -13.65
CA TYR A 280 24.60 -0.35 -13.02
C TYR A 280 23.80 -1.16 -14.04
N ILE A 281 23.57 -0.62 -15.24
CA ILE A 281 22.96 -1.39 -16.34
C ILE A 281 23.86 -2.57 -16.71
N THR A 282 25.18 -2.36 -16.76
CA THR A 282 26.16 -3.40 -17.09
C THR A 282 26.20 -4.51 -16.05
N LEU A 283 26.17 -4.16 -14.76
CA LEU A 283 26.07 -5.13 -13.66
C LEU A 283 24.84 -6.02 -13.80
N ILE A 284 23.67 -5.43 -14.11
CA ILE A 284 22.43 -6.19 -14.31
C ILE A 284 22.53 -7.06 -15.56
N LYS A 285 23.02 -6.53 -16.68
CA LYS A 285 23.19 -7.32 -17.92
C LYS A 285 24.09 -8.53 -17.71
N ASN A 286 25.22 -8.36 -17.01
CA ASN A 286 26.13 -9.45 -16.73
C ASN A 286 25.46 -10.55 -15.88
N ALA A 287 24.74 -10.17 -14.83
CA ALA A 287 24.01 -11.13 -13.98
C ALA A 287 22.85 -11.86 -14.70
N LEU A 288 22.34 -11.29 -15.80
CA LEU A 288 21.29 -11.93 -16.61
C LEU A 288 21.83 -12.86 -17.69
N ARG A 289 23.12 -12.77 -18.08
CA ARG A 289 23.72 -13.67 -19.08
C ARG A 289 23.60 -15.13 -18.64
N ASP A 290 23.91 -15.39 -17.37
CA ASP A 290 23.83 -16.70 -16.74
C ASP A 290 22.40 -17.30 -16.74
N VAL A 291 21.38 -16.47 -17.02
CA VAL A 291 19.95 -16.82 -16.95
C VAL A 291 19.35 -17.12 -18.32
N ASP A 292 19.87 -16.44 -19.35
CA ASP A 292 19.49 -16.63 -20.75
C ASP A 292 20.25 -17.81 -21.38
N GLU A 293 21.39 -18.23 -20.81
CA GLU A 293 22.17 -19.42 -21.23
C GLU A 293 21.70 -20.76 -20.59
N SER A 294 20.76 -20.71 -19.64
CA SER A 294 20.17 -21.88 -18.94
C SER A 294 18.80 -22.28 -19.47
#